data_AF-V2HMC4-F1
#
_entry.id   AF-V2HMC4-F1
#
_cell.length_a   1.000
_cell.length_b   1.000
_cell.length_c   1.000
_cell.angle_alpha   90.00
_cell.angle_beta   90.00
_cell.angle_gamma   90.00
#
_symmetry.space_group_name_H-M   'P 1'
#
loop_
_entity.id
_entity.type
_entity.pdbx_description
1 polymer ?
#
loop_
_entity_poly.entity_id
_entity_poly.type
_entity_poly.pdbx_seq_one_letter_code
_entity_poly.pdbx_strand_id
1 'polypeptide(L)'
;MTAGTIAGAGWLAAGCATSDPAALMSKQADAQIALSKLQDKQAQEQYDDRAVYRGLIERMQQQGLYYASLAHLDAYQQRFGDSADVAMLRADALRETEQDEAAAIAYRNLLGSSYAARAYHGLGLLAGRSGDFGEAVTQLEASLSRDPTNALVASDLGYALMRAGQLQQARVPVMQALQLDGANPRIVSNAAVWMLATRQREQATALMERASMSASTRKAIAQEADRIAREAARQERAASRTNGTRPKPQRVALTPPRSPARPRQRTRAARHDERWTIPDRLQAEQQQEKGMNFSRPPRLLRIASTAAVALCAASWMPVAGAQTTAPANTNASTPTKARKPANGAIGTDTRSLLAIQRDGSQAGATLQMPGEQAALAHARYLKSFEHPIPERFVGQSSGGGNVSLPGLTPSK
;
A
#
# COMPACT_ATOMS: atom_id res chain seq x y z
N MET A 1 17.01 16.17 -105.12
CA MET A 1 18.06 15.14 -105.03
C MET A 1 18.59 15.11 -103.60
N THR A 2 18.47 13.94 -102.95
CA THR A 2 19.18 13.42 -101.75
C THR A 2 19.24 14.29 -100.49
N ALA A 3 18.45 14.03 -99.43
CA ALA A 3 18.57 12.93 -98.44
C ALA A 3 19.82 13.11 -97.53
N GLY A 4 19.66 13.35 -96.22
CA GLY A 4 19.70 12.26 -95.25
C GLY A 4 19.59 12.75 -93.80
N THR A 5 18.56 12.25 -93.13
CA THR A 5 18.28 12.28 -91.69
C THR A 5 19.25 11.43 -90.88
N ILE A 6 19.75 11.93 -89.75
CA ILE A 6 20.25 11.07 -88.65
C ILE A 6 19.60 11.53 -87.35
N ALA A 7 18.65 10.72 -86.89
CA ALA A 7 18.03 10.78 -85.59
C ALA A 7 18.94 10.10 -84.56
N GLY A 8 19.46 10.87 -83.60
CA GLY A 8 20.11 10.34 -82.40
C GLY A 8 19.07 10.12 -81.30
N ALA A 9 18.42 8.95 -81.31
CA ALA A 9 17.55 8.52 -80.22
C ALA A 9 18.40 8.06 -79.03
N GLY A 10 18.55 8.94 -78.04
CA GLY A 10 19.08 8.58 -76.72
C GLY A 10 18.07 7.72 -75.97
N TRP A 11 18.26 6.41 -75.99
CA TRP A 11 17.54 5.48 -75.11
C TRP A 11 18.07 5.63 -73.68
N LEU A 12 17.31 6.32 -72.82
CA LEU A 12 17.45 6.18 -71.38
C LEU A 12 16.93 4.80 -70.99
N ALA A 13 17.84 3.85 -70.80
CA ALA A 13 17.55 2.58 -70.17
C ALA A 13 17.16 2.84 -68.71
N ALA A 14 15.85 2.90 -68.44
CA ALA A 14 15.33 2.74 -67.09
C ALA A 14 15.61 1.29 -66.66
N GLY A 15 16.68 1.09 -65.90
CA GLY A 15 16.96 -0.17 -65.25
C GLY A 15 15.87 -0.48 -64.24
N CYS A 16 14.89 -1.31 -64.62
CA CYS A 16 14.05 -2.01 -63.67
C CYS A 16 14.95 -3.03 -62.94
N ALA A 17 15.58 -2.60 -61.85
CA ALA A 17 16.09 -3.54 -60.87
C ALA A 17 14.88 -4.35 -60.38
N THR A 18 14.76 -5.60 -60.84
CA THR A 18 13.79 -6.56 -60.33
C THR A 18 14.10 -6.76 -58.86
N SER A 19 13.42 -6.01 -57.99
CA SER A 19 13.49 -6.27 -56.56
C SER A 19 12.88 -7.64 -56.34
N ASP A 20 13.72 -8.64 -56.08
CA ASP A 20 13.28 -9.99 -55.76
C ASP A 20 12.29 -9.89 -54.59
N PRO A 21 11.01 -10.25 -54.79
CA PRO A 21 10.00 -10.14 -53.74
C PRO A 21 10.37 -10.96 -52.50
N ALA A 22 11.16 -12.03 -52.64
CA ALA A 22 11.70 -12.78 -51.50
C ALA A 22 12.73 -11.96 -50.70
N ALA A 23 13.58 -11.18 -51.39
CA ALA A 23 14.58 -10.32 -50.75
C ALA A 23 13.99 -9.08 -50.07
N LEU A 24 12.83 -8.59 -50.54
CA LEU A 24 12.09 -7.53 -49.85
C LEU A 24 11.40 -8.06 -48.58
N MET A 25 10.81 -9.26 -48.66
CA MET A 25 10.18 -9.91 -47.50
C MET A 25 11.21 -10.25 -46.39
N SER A 26 12.41 -10.71 -46.75
CA SER A 26 13.46 -10.99 -45.76
C SER A 26 13.94 -9.71 -45.05
N LYS A 27 14.15 -8.61 -45.79
CA LYS A 27 14.52 -7.31 -45.21
C LYS A 27 13.46 -6.77 -44.26
N GLN A 28 12.17 -6.98 -44.57
CA GLN A 28 11.08 -6.62 -43.67
C GLN A 28 11.09 -7.47 -42.39
N ALA A 29 11.31 -8.78 -42.51
CA ALA A 29 11.42 -9.67 -41.36
C ALA A 29 12.61 -9.30 -40.44
N ASP A 30 13.78 -9.00 -41.02
CA ASP A 30 14.96 -8.57 -40.27
C ASP A 30 14.73 -7.24 -39.56
N ALA A 31 14.06 -6.28 -40.22
CA ALA A 31 13.69 -5.00 -39.61
C ALA A 31 12.70 -5.19 -38.44
N GLN A 32 11.74 -6.12 -38.57
CA GLN A 32 10.80 -6.47 -37.51
C GLN A 32 11.51 -7.07 -36.29
N ILE A 33 12.48 -7.96 -36.51
CA ILE A 33 13.29 -8.58 -35.45
C ILE A 33 14.20 -7.54 -34.78
N ALA A 34 14.78 -6.61 -35.56
CA ALA A 34 15.60 -5.53 -35.00
C ALA A 34 14.74 -4.58 -34.13
N LEU A 35 13.53 -4.25 -34.58
CA LEU A 35 12.58 -3.45 -33.81
C LEU A 35 12.14 -4.15 -32.53
N SER A 36 11.83 -5.45 -32.59
CA SER A 36 11.45 -6.21 -31.40
C SER A 36 12.59 -6.24 -30.38
N LYS A 37 13.83 -6.46 -30.83
CA LYS A 37 15.02 -6.43 -29.94
C LYS A 37 15.24 -5.07 -29.28
N LEU A 38 14.98 -3.97 -29.99
CA LEU A 38 15.08 -2.62 -29.42
C LEU A 38 13.96 -2.38 -28.40
N GLN A 39 12.74 -2.80 -28.69
CA GLN A 39 11.61 -2.72 -27.75
C GLN A 39 11.87 -3.57 -26.50
N ASP A 40 12.40 -4.77 -26.67
CA ASP A 40 12.79 -5.66 -25.57
C ASP A 40 13.88 -5.03 -24.70
N LYS A 41 14.91 -4.42 -25.33
CA LYS A 41 15.97 -3.71 -24.62
C LYS A 41 15.45 -2.50 -23.84
N GLN A 42 14.58 -1.69 -24.45
CA GLN A 42 13.97 -0.55 -23.78
C GLN A 42 13.03 -0.99 -22.64
N ALA A 43 12.28 -2.08 -22.82
CA ALA A 43 11.44 -2.65 -21.78
C ALA A 43 12.28 -3.17 -20.60
N GLN A 44 13.44 -3.78 -20.87
CA GLN A 44 14.41 -4.19 -19.85
C GLN A 44 14.97 -2.98 -19.08
N GLU A 45 15.45 -1.95 -19.78
CA GLU A 45 15.97 -0.72 -19.14
C GLU A 45 14.90 -0.02 -18.30
N GLN A 46 13.64 0.04 -18.77
CA GLN A 46 12.52 0.57 -17.99
C GLN A 46 12.18 -0.30 -16.78
N TYR A 47 12.27 -1.62 -16.92
CA TYR A 47 12.03 -2.56 -15.82
C TYR A 47 13.10 -2.43 -14.72
N ASP A 48 14.37 -2.29 -15.13
CA ASP A 48 15.48 -2.05 -14.22
C ASP A 48 15.30 -0.73 -13.46
N ASP A 49 14.90 0.34 -14.16
CA ASP A 49 14.56 1.62 -13.53
C ASP A 49 13.40 1.52 -12.52
N ARG A 50 12.35 0.75 -12.86
CA ARG A 50 11.19 0.50 -11.97
C ARG A 50 11.61 -0.26 -10.71
N ALA A 51 12.39 -1.33 -10.88
CA ALA A 51 12.84 -2.16 -9.77
C ALA A 51 13.77 -1.39 -8.84
N VAL A 52 14.71 -0.61 -9.39
CA VAL A 52 15.63 0.23 -8.62
C VAL A 52 14.87 1.31 -7.84
N TYR A 53 13.94 2.01 -8.48
CA TYR A 53 13.17 3.06 -7.78
C TYR A 53 12.26 2.45 -6.71
N ARG A 54 11.61 1.31 -6.96
CA ARG A 54 10.87 0.60 -5.92
C ARG A 54 11.78 0.24 -4.73
N GLY A 55 12.98 -0.28 -4.98
CA GLY A 55 13.95 -0.61 -3.93
C GLY A 55 14.37 0.59 -3.08
N LEU A 56 14.45 1.79 -3.69
CA LEU A 56 14.65 3.04 -2.94
C LEU A 56 13.47 3.29 -1.98
N ILE A 57 12.23 3.19 -2.47
CA ILE A 57 11.02 3.40 -1.66
C ILE A 57 10.96 2.41 -0.49
N GLU A 58 11.27 1.14 -0.73
CA GLU A 58 11.34 0.11 0.32
C GLU A 58 12.38 0.45 1.39
N ARG A 59 13.57 0.90 0.98
CA ARG A 59 14.63 1.32 1.92
C ARG A 59 14.18 2.52 2.76
N MET A 60 13.47 3.47 2.16
CA MET A 60 12.92 4.61 2.89
C MET A 60 11.93 4.16 3.97
N GLN A 61 11.05 3.21 3.65
CA GLN A 61 10.12 2.65 4.63
C GLN A 61 10.82 1.88 5.75
N GLN A 62 11.87 1.11 5.44
CA GLN A 62 12.69 0.43 6.46
C GLN A 62 13.37 1.42 7.41
N GLN A 63 13.69 2.62 6.94
CA GLN A 63 14.24 3.72 7.75
C GLN A 63 13.16 4.54 8.47
N GLY A 64 11.87 4.20 8.31
CA GLY A 64 10.76 4.93 8.89
C GLY A 64 10.38 6.23 8.18
N LEU A 65 10.96 6.50 7.00
CA LEU A 65 10.73 7.71 6.22
C LEU A 65 9.43 7.62 5.38
N TYR A 66 8.30 7.35 6.05
CA TYR A 66 7.04 7.05 5.38
C TYR A 66 6.44 8.23 4.60
N TYR A 67 6.54 9.46 5.11
CA TYR A 67 6.07 10.65 4.38
C TYR A 67 6.86 10.89 3.09
N ALA A 68 8.17 10.73 3.14
CA ALA A 68 9.01 10.87 1.96
C ALA A 68 8.75 9.69 0.99
N SER A 69 8.53 8.48 1.50
CA SER A 69 8.11 7.33 0.71
C SER A 69 6.81 7.61 -0.05
N LEU A 70 5.79 8.22 0.57
CA LEU A 70 4.55 8.61 -0.11
C LEU A 70 4.78 9.55 -1.29
N ALA A 71 5.63 10.58 -1.13
CA ALA A 71 5.97 11.48 -2.22
C ALA A 71 6.68 10.74 -3.38
N HIS A 72 7.58 9.80 -3.07
CA HIS A 72 8.23 8.99 -4.10
C HIS A 72 7.28 7.98 -4.75
N LEU A 73 6.28 7.49 -4.02
CA LEU A 73 5.21 6.65 -4.58
C LEU A 73 4.34 7.44 -5.56
N ASP A 74 4.03 8.71 -5.29
CA ASP A 74 3.34 9.59 -6.23
C ASP A 74 4.15 9.82 -7.50
N ALA A 75 5.45 10.12 -7.34
CA ALA A 75 6.36 10.30 -8.48
C ALA A 75 6.55 9.00 -9.29
N TYR A 76 6.61 7.85 -8.61
CA TYR A 76 6.68 6.53 -9.24
C TYR A 76 5.44 6.29 -10.10
N GLN A 77 4.25 6.52 -9.54
CA GLN A 77 2.98 6.32 -10.22
C GLN A 77 2.85 7.21 -11.46
N GLN A 78 3.28 8.47 -11.38
CA GLN A 78 3.30 9.37 -12.53
C GLN A 78 4.23 8.90 -13.65
N ARG A 79 5.37 8.30 -13.30
CA ARG A 79 6.39 7.88 -14.28
C ARG A 79 6.11 6.51 -14.89
N PHE A 80 5.60 5.57 -14.10
CA PHE A 80 5.52 4.15 -14.48
C PHE A 80 4.11 3.56 -14.42
N GLY A 81 3.13 4.32 -13.89
CA GLY A 81 1.77 3.86 -13.66
C GLY A 81 1.59 3.13 -12.33
N ASP A 82 0.38 2.60 -12.14
CA ASP A 82 0.01 1.82 -10.96
C ASP A 82 0.39 0.35 -11.09
N SER A 83 0.84 -0.23 -9.98
CA SER A 83 1.12 -1.66 -9.85
C SER A 83 0.80 -2.13 -8.43
N ALA A 84 0.39 -3.39 -8.29
CA ALA A 84 -0.09 -3.94 -7.01
C ALA A 84 1.01 -3.94 -5.92
N ASP A 85 2.27 -4.12 -6.31
CA ASP A 85 3.42 -4.10 -5.41
C ASP A 85 3.69 -2.72 -4.82
N VAL A 86 3.57 -1.67 -5.64
CA VAL A 86 3.73 -0.27 -5.22
C VAL A 86 2.50 0.22 -4.45
N ALA A 87 1.30 -0.24 -4.84
CA ALA A 87 0.08 0.01 -4.08
C ALA A 87 0.15 -0.60 -2.67
N MET A 88 0.77 -1.77 -2.50
CA MET A 88 1.04 -2.36 -1.17
C MET A 88 1.96 -1.46 -0.34
N LEU A 89 3.05 -0.94 -0.91
CA LEU A 89 3.95 -0.01 -0.22
C LEU A 89 3.23 1.30 0.16
N ARG A 90 2.35 1.80 -0.71
CA ARG A 90 1.51 2.97 -0.40
C ARG A 90 0.58 2.69 0.77
N ALA A 91 -0.11 1.55 0.79
CA ALA A 91 -0.98 1.17 1.88
C ALA A 91 -0.22 1.08 3.23
N ASP A 92 0.97 0.48 3.22
CA ASP A 92 1.85 0.43 4.40
C ASP A 92 2.26 1.83 4.87
N ALA A 93 2.69 2.72 3.97
CA ALA A 93 3.06 4.09 4.34
C ALA A 93 1.86 4.92 4.85
N LEU A 94 0.67 4.73 4.30
CA LEU A 94 -0.55 5.38 4.80
C LEU A 94 -0.87 4.91 6.23
N ARG A 95 -0.74 3.60 6.52
CA ARG A 95 -0.94 3.06 7.87
C ARG A 95 0.07 3.62 8.86
N GLU A 96 1.35 3.70 8.49
CA GLU A 96 2.40 4.19 9.39
C GLU A 96 2.36 5.70 9.59
N THR A 97 1.68 6.44 8.69
CA THR A 97 1.39 7.88 8.85
C THR A 97 0.00 8.14 9.43
N GLU A 98 -0.63 7.13 10.03
CA GLU A 98 -1.94 7.22 10.72
C GLU A 98 -3.11 7.68 9.84
N GLN A 99 -2.97 7.55 8.51
CA GLN A 99 -4.05 7.80 7.55
C GLN A 99 -4.92 6.54 7.38
N ASP A 100 -5.54 6.12 8.49
CA ASP A 100 -6.15 4.79 8.63
C ASP A 100 -7.25 4.50 7.61
N GLU A 101 -8.11 5.47 7.31
CA GLU A 101 -9.19 5.30 6.32
C GLU A 101 -8.63 5.09 4.91
N ALA A 102 -7.64 5.91 4.52
CA ALA A 102 -6.99 5.79 3.22
C ALA A 102 -6.22 4.47 3.11
N ALA A 103 -5.52 4.06 4.17
CA ALA A 103 -4.85 2.77 4.25
C ALA A 103 -5.84 1.61 4.10
N ALA A 104 -6.99 1.67 4.78
CA ALA A 104 -8.03 0.64 4.69
C ALA A 104 -8.62 0.52 3.28
N ILE A 105 -8.80 1.63 2.56
CA ILE A 105 -9.21 1.60 1.15
C ILE A 105 -8.11 0.95 0.29
N ALA A 106 -6.86 1.37 0.47
CA ALA A 106 -5.73 0.86 -0.30
C ALA A 106 -5.54 -0.66 -0.11
N TYR A 107 -5.62 -1.17 1.13
CA TYR A 107 -5.56 -2.61 1.38
C TYR A 107 -6.76 -3.36 0.77
N ARG A 108 -7.98 -2.82 0.87
CA ARG A 108 -9.17 -3.46 0.28
C ARG A 108 -9.05 -3.65 -1.24
N ASN A 109 -8.44 -2.68 -1.92
CA ASN A 109 -8.18 -2.75 -3.35
C ASN A 109 -7.17 -3.87 -3.72
N LEU A 110 -6.37 -4.34 -2.77
CA LEU A 110 -5.36 -5.39 -2.98
C LEU A 110 -5.86 -6.80 -2.68
N LEU A 111 -7.08 -6.97 -2.16
CA LEU A 111 -7.62 -8.28 -1.75
C LEU A 111 -7.81 -9.26 -2.92
N GLY A 112 -7.94 -8.75 -4.14
CA GLY A 112 -8.02 -9.54 -5.38
C GLY A 112 -6.67 -9.85 -6.04
N SER A 113 -5.55 -9.46 -5.43
CA SER A 113 -4.20 -9.60 -5.99
C SER A 113 -3.36 -10.66 -5.28
N SER A 114 -2.14 -10.91 -5.75
CA SER A 114 -1.14 -11.74 -5.05
C SER A 114 -0.74 -11.19 -3.68
N TYR A 115 -1.06 -9.93 -3.38
CA TYR A 115 -0.80 -9.28 -2.10
C TYR A 115 -1.94 -9.46 -1.08
N ALA A 116 -2.97 -10.25 -1.40
CA ALA A 116 -4.15 -10.42 -0.54
C ALA A 116 -3.79 -10.76 0.91
N ALA A 117 -2.88 -11.71 1.15
CA ALA A 117 -2.45 -12.08 2.50
C ALA A 117 -1.93 -10.87 3.30
N ARG A 118 -0.96 -10.13 2.73
CA ARG A 118 -0.41 -8.93 3.35
C ARG A 118 -1.45 -7.81 3.53
N ALA A 119 -2.39 -7.68 2.60
CA ALA A 119 -3.46 -6.70 2.71
C ALA A 119 -4.44 -7.02 3.85
N TYR A 120 -4.83 -8.30 4.01
CA TYR A 120 -5.60 -8.77 5.16
C TYR A 120 -4.86 -8.50 6.48
N HIS A 121 -3.54 -8.75 6.53
CA HIS A 121 -2.72 -8.41 7.69
C HIS A 121 -2.79 -6.92 8.02
N GLY A 122 -2.61 -6.06 7.02
CA GLY A 122 -2.72 -4.60 7.17
C GLY A 122 -4.07 -4.13 7.70
N LEU A 123 -5.17 -4.69 7.19
CA LEU A 123 -6.53 -4.42 7.71
C LEU A 123 -6.69 -4.87 9.16
N GLY A 124 -6.15 -6.03 9.52
CA GLY A 124 -6.15 -6.51 10.90
C GLY A 124 -5.38 -5.60 11.87
N LEU A 125 -4.24 -5.04 11.42
CA LEU A 125 -3.49 -4.07 12.21
C LEU A 125 -4.25 -2.75 12.40
N LEU A 126 -4.95 -2.27 11.38
CA LEU A 126 -5.81 -1.08 11.47
C LEU A 126 -6.97 -1.30 12.45
N ALA A 127 -7.64 -2.45 12.37
CA ALA A 127 -8.70 -2.82 13.32
C ALA A 127 -8.16 -2.95 14.77
N GLY A 128 -6.95 -3.50 14.95
CA GLY A 128 -6.30 -3.53 16.25
C GLY A 128 -5.99 -2.15 16.82
N ARG A 129 -5.63 -1.18 15.96
CA ARG A 129 -5.37 0.22 16.36
C ARG A 129 -6.65 0.94 16.77
N SER A 130 -7.77 0.71 16.07
CA SER A 130 -9.07 1.26 16.44
C SER A 130 -9.68 0.60 17.68
N GLY A 131 -9.07 -0.49 18.17
CA GLY A 131 -9.55 -1.27 19.32
C GLY A 131 -10.64 -2.28 18.97
N ASP A 132 -10.99 -2.42 17.68
CA ASP A 132 -11.89 -3.45 17.20
C ASP A 132 -11.14 -4.78 17.03
N PHE A 133 -10.89 -5.43 18.16
CA PHE A 133 -10.19 -6.72 18.17
C PHE A 133 -11.02 -7.86 17.56
N GLY A 134 -12.33 -7.72 17.44
CA GLY A 134 -13.18 -8.73 16.77
C GLY A 134 -12.94 -8.71 15.26
N GLU A 135 -12.94 -7.52 14.67
CA GLU A 135 -12.60 -7.36 13.25
C GLU A 135 -11.12 -7.71 12.99
N ALA A 136 -10.21 -7.33 13.90
CA ALA A 136 -8.80 -7.67 13.79
C ALA A 136 -8.59 -9.19 13.69
N VAL A 137 -9.27 -9.98 14.53
CA VAL A 137 -9.23 -11.45 14.46
C VAL A 137 -9.67 -11.94 13.07
N THR A 138 -10.82 -11.46 12.58
CA THR A 138 -11.37 -11.87 11.28
C THR A 138 -10.39 -11.62 10.14
N GLN A 139 -9.79 -10.42 10.10
CA GLN A 139 -8.83 -10.05 9.04
C GLN A 139 -7.51 -10.82 9.17
N LEU A 140 -7.01 -11.04 10.40
CA LEU A 140 -5.77 -11.79 10.64
C LEU A 140 -5.93 -13.28 10.34
N GLU A 141 -7.08 -13.88 10.62
CA GLU A 141 -7.40 -15.26 10.20
C GLU A 141 -7.41 -15.38 8.68
N ALA A 142 -8.02 -14.44 7.97
CA ALA A 142 -8.02 -14.40 6.51
C ALA A 142 -6.61 -14.20 5.91
N SER A 143 -5.73 -13.49 6.61
CA SER A 143 -4.32 -13.38 6.24
C SER A 143 -3.60 -14.72 6.44
N LEU A 144 -3.72 -15.32 7.62
CA LEU A 144 -3.03 -16.55 7.99
C LEU A 144 -3.50 -17.75 7.15
N SER A 145 -4.77 -17.77 6.72
CA SER A 145 -5.27 -18.80 5.82
C SER A 145 -4.62 -18.78 4.43
N ARG A 146 -4.06 -17.64 4.03
CA ARG A 146 -3.37 -17.45 2.73
C ARG A 146 -1.86 -17.61 2.84
N ASP A 147 -1.28 -17.24 3.97
CA ASP A 147 0.13 -17.44 4.29
C ASP A 147 0.26 -18.08 5.69
N PRO A 148 0.12 -19.42 5.80
CA PRO A 148 0.10 -20.12 7.09
C PRO A 148 1.48 -20.18 7.76
N THR A 149 2.54 -19.82 7.05
CA THR A 149 3.93 -19.86 7.54
C THR A 149 4.40 -18.52 8.11
N ASN A 150 3.52 -17.52 8.16
CA ASN A 150 3.87 -16.19 8.64
C ASN A 150 3.82 -16.08 10.17
N ALA A 151 5.00 -16.12 10.80
CA ALA A 151 5.13 -16.05 12.25
C ALA A 151 4.58 -14.74 12.85
N LEU A 152 4.74 -13.61 12.14
CA LEU A 152 4.25 -12.31 12.60
C LEU A 152 2.73 -12.25 12.59
N VAL A 153 2.08 -12.70 11.52
CA VAL A 153 0.61 -12.74 11.43
C VAL A 153 0.03 -13.66 12.49
N ALA A 154 0.62 -14.84 12.72
CA ALA A 154 0.19 -15.75 13.79
C ALA A 154 0.34 -15.09 15.18
N SER A 155 1.44 -14.37 15.42
CA SER A 155 1.65 -13.64 16.67
C SER A 155 0.63 -12.51 16.87
N ASP A 156 0.35 -11.74 15.82
CA ASP A 156 -0.63 -10.65 15.84
C ASP A 156 -2.05 -11.19 16.02
N LEU A 157 -2.40 -12.32 15.40
CA LEU A 157 -3.68 -13.02 15.61
C LEU A 157 -3.82 -13.47 17.07
N GLY A 158 -2.76 -14.07 17.62
CA GLY A 158 -2.71 -14.44 19.03
C GLY A 158 -2.94 -13.24 19.95
N TYR A 159 -2.31 -12.10 19.65
CA TYR A 159 -2.50 -10.86 20.40
C TYR A 159 -3.92 -10.30 20.27
N ALA A 160 -4.48 -10.26 19.06
CA ALA A 160 -5.85 -9.81 18.82
C ALA A 160 -6.87 -10.68 19.57
N LEU A 161 -6.71 -12.01 19.54
CA LEU A 161 -7.55 -12.95 20.30
C LEU A 161 -7.47 -12.70 21.81
N MET A 162 -6.28 -12.42 22.34
CA MET A 162 -6.14 -12.06 23.76
C MET A 162 -6.88 -10.78 24.11
N ARG A 163 -6.73 -9.73 23.30
CA ARG A 163 -7.42 -8.44 23.48
C ARG A 163 -8.92 -8.52 23.26
N ALA A 164 -9.39 -9.46 22.43
CA ALA A 164 -10.80 -9.82 22.27
C ALA A 164 -11.35 -10.68 23.43
N GLY A 165 -10.54 -10.98 24.46
CA GLY A 165 -10.92 -11.80 25.61
C GLY A 165 -10.93 -13.31 25.35
N GLN A 166 -10.54 -13.74 24.15
CA GLN A 166 -10.56 -15.14 23.70
C GLN A 166 -9.26 -15.87 24.05
N LEU A 167 -8.87 -15.84 25.33
CA LEU A 167 -7.57 -16.33 25.81
C LEU A 167 -7.29 -17.80 25.46
N GLN A 168 -8.32 -18.65 25.43
CA GLN A 168 -8.16 -20.06 25.10
C GLN A 168 -7.89 -20.27 23.60
N GLN A 169 -8.53 -19.48 22.73
CA GLN A 169 -8.36 -19.56 21.28
C GLN A 169 -6.98 -19.04 20.86
N ALA A 170 -6.44 -18.05 21.58
CA ALA A 170 -5.11 -17.50 21.34
C ALA A 170 -3.97 -18.54 21.44
N ARG A 171 -4.18 -19.67 22.12
CA ARG A 171 -3.15 -20.70 22.35
C ARG A 171 -2.48 -21.16 21.06
N VAL A 172 -3.27 -21.57 20.07
CA VAL A 172 -2.75 -22.17 18.83
C VAL A 172 -1.90 -21.17 18.05
N PRO A 173 -2.39 -19.97 17.67
CA PRO A 173 -1.60 -19.02 16.90
C PRO A 173 -0.38 -18.50 17.66
N VAL A 174 -0.46 -18.31 18.99
CA VAL A 174 0.70 -17.94 19.81
C VAL A 174 1.80 -19.00 19.77
N MET A 175 1.44 -20.27 19.96
CA MET A 175 2.42 -21.36 19.95
C MET A 175 2.99 -21.60 18.56
N GLN A 176 2.17 -21.46 17.51
CA GLN A 176 2.62 -21.53 16.13
C GLN A 176 3.66 -20.44 15.84
N ALA A 177 3.38 -19.18 16.21
CA ALA A 177 4.32 -18.08 16.01
C ALA A 177 5.65 -18.33 16.73
N LEU A 178 5.60 -18.81 17.98
CA LEU A 178 6.79 -19.11 18.77
C LEU A 178 7.63 -20.26 18.18
N GLN A 179 6.99 -21.23 17.51
CA GLN A 179 7.68 -22.32 16.81
C GLN A 179 8.29 -21.89 15.48
N LEU A 180 7.60 -21.00 14.74
CA LEU A 180 8.08 -20.47 13.46
C LEU A 180 9.26 -19.51 13.65
N ASP A 181 9.20 -18.62 14.64
CA ASP A 181 10.26 -17.64 14.93
C ASP A 181 10.34 -17.31 16.43
N GLY A 182 10.94 -18.23 17.18
CA GLY A 182 11.16 -18.09 18.62
C GLY A 182 12.32 -17.16 19.02
N ALA A 183 13.04 -16.60 18.04
CA ALA A 183 14.13 -15.64 18.30
C ALA A 183 13.63 -14.20 18.32
N ASN A 184 12.47 -13.94 17.72
CA ASN A 184 11.90 -12.60 17.62
C ASN A 184 11.35 -12.09 18.97
N PRO A 185 11.88 -10.99 19.52
CA PRO A 185 11.45 -10.48 20.82
C PRO A 185 9.97 -10.11 20.90
N ARG A 186 9.35 -9.68 19.78
CA ARG A 186 7.92 -9.35 19.74
C ARG A 186 7.07 -10.62 19.92
N ILE A 187 7.42 -11.70 19.22
CA ILE A 187 6.71 -12.99 19.30
C ILE A 187 6.86 -13.57 20.71
N VAL A 188 8.07 -13.57 21.25
CA VAL A 188 8.32 -14.00 22.63
C VAL A 188 7.52 -13.17 23.64
N SER A 189 7.44 -11.86 23.44
CA SER A 189 6.65 -10.97 24.31
C SER A 189 5.17 -11.36 24.31
N ASN A 190 4.57 -11.53 23.13
CA ASN A 190 3.15 -11.90 23.00
C ASN A 190 2.88 -13.29 23.61
N ALA A 191 3.79 -14.25 23.42
CA ALA A 191 3.69 -15.55 24.06
C ALA A 191 3.76 -15.48 25.59
N ALA A 192 4.68 -14.68 26.13
CA ALA A 192 4.78 -14.45 27.57
C ALA A 192 3.52 -13.76 28.13
N VAL A 193 2.95 -12.77 27.41
CA VAL A 193 1.67 -12.14 27.77
C VAL A 193 0.57 -13.19 27.87
N TRP A 194 0.44 -14.06 26.87
CA TRP A 194 -0.56 -15.14 26.87
C TRP A 194 -0.37 -16.11 28.05
N MET A 195 0.86 -16.55 28.30
CA MET A 195 1.17 -17.44 29.42
C MET A 195 0.83 -16.80 30.77
N LEU A 196 1.15 -15.53 30.98
CA LEU A 196 0.81 -14.82 32.21
C LEU A 196 -0.70 -14.62 32.37
N ALA A 197 -1.40 -14.23 31.31
CA ALA A 197 -2.85 -14.03 31.32
C ALA A 197 -3.61 -15.34 31.61
N THR A 198 -3.05 -16.48 31.19
CA THR A 198 -3.57 -17.84 31.47
C THR A 198 -2.99 -18.48 32.73
N ARG A 199 -2.28 -17.71 33.57
CA ARG A 199 -1.68 -18.11 34.86
C ARG A 199 -0.54 -19.12 34.80
N GLN A 200 0.09 -19.30 33.64
CA GLN A 200 1.28 -20.11 33.43
C GLN A 200 2.56 -19.30 33.74
N ARG A 201 2.66 -18.80 34.99
CA ARG A 201 3.71 -17.84 35.38
C ARG A 201 5.13 -18.40 35.28
N GLU A 202 5.34 -19.65 35.69
CA GLU A 202 6.67 -20.28 35.64
C GLU A 202 7.18 -20.42 34.21
N GLN A 203 6.31 -20.88 33.30
CA GLN A 203 6.64 -21.00 31.87
C GLN A 203 6.96 -19.64 31.24
N ALA A 204 6.17 -18.60 31.57
CA ALA A 204 6.41 -17.24 31.08
C ALA A 204 7.76 -16.71 31.54
N THR A 205 8.10 -16.88 32.83
CA THR A 205 9.38 -16.43 33.39
C THR A 205 10.55 -17.15 32.73
N ALA A 206 10.50 -18.47 32.62
CA ALA A 206 11.55 -19.26 31.98
C ALA A 206 11.73 -18.87 30.50
N LEU A 207 10.64 -18.62 29.77
CA LEU A 207 10.68 -18.15 28.39
C LEU A 207 11.35 -16.76 28.27
N MET A 208 10.94 -15.80 29.10
CA MET A 208 11.51 -14.45 29.10
C MET A 208 12.98 -14.43 29.50
N GLU A 209 13.39 -15.30 30.43
CA GLU A 209 14.79 -15.46 30.86
C GLU A 209 15.65 -16.09 29.76
N ARG A 210 15.14 -17.15 29.10
CA ARG A 210 15.82 -17.76 27.95
C ARG A 210 16.02 -16.77 26.81
N ALA A 211 15.06 -15.86 26.61
CA ALA A 211 15.15 -14.79 25.63
C ALA A 211 15.93 -13.55 26.12
N SER A 212 16.54 -13.62 27.31
CA SER A 212 17.34 -12.54 27.90
C SER A 212 16.60 -11.19 27.97
N MET A 213 15.30 -11.22 28.24
CA MET A 213 14.50 -10.00 28.30
C MET A 213 14.87 -9.12 29.50
N SER A 214 15.00 -7.82 29.25
CA SER A 214 15.29 -6.84 30.28
C SER A 214 14.21 -6.80 31.36
N ALA A 215 14.56 -6.39 32.59
CA ALA A 215 13.59 -6.28 33.68
C ALA A 215 12.44 -5.30 33.36
N SER A 216 12.72 -4.21 32.62
CA SER A 216 11.69 -3.26 32.19
C SER A 216 10.72 -3.88 31.18
N THR A 217 11.23 -4.64 30.20
CA THR A 217 10.40 -5.39 29.25
C THR A 217 9.53 -6.42 29.96
N ARG A 218 10.11 -7.21 30.88
CA ARG A 218 9.36 -8.20 31.67
C ARG A 218 8.24 -7.55 32.49
N LYS A 219 8.50 -6.38 33.08
CA LYS A 219 7.48 -5.60 33.80
C LYS A 219 6.36 -5.13 32.87
N ALA A 220 6.68 -4.62 31.69
CA ALA A 220 5.68 -4.19 30.70
C ALA A 220 4.80 -5.37 30.24
N ILE A 221 5.40 -6.54 29.98
CA ILE A 221 4.70 -7.78 29.65
C ILE A 221 3.72 -8.18 30.77
N ALA A 222 4.16 -8.13 32.04
CA ALA A 222 3.30 -8.46 33.17
C ALA A 222 2.12 -7.49 33.31
N GLN A 223 2.34 -6.19 33.12
CA GLN A 223 1.28 -5.17 33.15
C GLN A 223 0.24 -5.40 32.04
N GLU A 224 0.71 -5.72 30.84
CA GLU A 224 -0.18 -6.00 29.71
C GLU A 224 -1.01 -7.27 29.92
N ALA A 225 -0.38 -8.34 30.42
CA ALA A 225 -1.08 -9.57 30.77
C ALA A 225 -2.16 -9.35 31.84
N ASP A 226 -1.87 -8.55 32.87
CA ASP A 226 -2.85 -8.19 33.90
C ASP A 226 -4.03 -7.39 33.33
N ARG A 227 -3.78 -6.46 32.40
CA ARG A 227 -4.83 -5.69 31.72
C ARG A 227 -5.76 -6.63 30.95
N ILE A 228 -5.17 -7.48 30.11
CA ILE A 228 -5.87 -8.47 29.29
C ILE A 228 -6.69 -9.43 30.15
N ALA A 229 -6.11 -9.98 31.21
CA ALA A 229 -6.81 -10.91 32.10
C ALA A 229 -8.01 -10.26 32.80
N ARG A 230 -7.90 -8.99 33.21
CA ARG A 230 -9.00 -8.23 33.82
C ARG A 230 -10.12 -7.93 32.82
N GLU A 231 -9.78 -7.62 31.58
CA GLU A 231 -10.76 -7.38 30.51
C GLU A 231 -11.49 -8.66 30.14
N ALA A 232 -10.79 -9.76 29.92
CA ALA A 232 -11.38 -11.07 29.65
C ALA A 232 -12.33 -11.51 30.78
N ALA A 233 -11.90 -11.40 32.04
CA ALA A 233 -12.75 -11.74 33.19
C ALA A 233 -14.00 -10.84 33.30
N ARG A 234 -13.90 -9.56 32.89
CA ARG A 234 -15.06 -8.65 32.85
C ARG A 234 -16.05 -9.06 31.77
N GLN A 235 -15.58 -9.41 30.58
CA GLN A 235 -16.41 -9.87 29.47
C GLN A 235 -17.11 -11.19 29.80
N GLU A 236 -16.40 -12.16 30.39
CA GLU A 236 -16.98 -13.44 30.82
C GLU A 236 -18.09 -13.26 31.87
N ARG A 237 -17.88 -12.35 32.84
CA ARG A 237 -18.90 -11.98 33.82
C ARG A 237 -20.11 -11.29 33.20
N ALA A 238 -19.90 -10.46 32.17
CA ALA A 238 -20.99 -9.82 31.44
C ALA A 238 -21.79 -10.84 30.60
N ALA A 239 -21.11 -11.78 29.94
CA ALA A 239 -21.73 -12.86 29.16
C ALA A 239 -22.52 -13.84 30.04
N SER A 240 -22.03 -14.17 31.23
CA SER A 240 -22.77 -15.03 32.17
C SER A 240 -24.02 -14.35 32.74
N ARG A 241 -24.01 -13.01 32.94
CA ARG A 241 -25.19 -12.24 33.37
C ARG A 241 -26.28 -12.21 32.29
N THR A 242 -25.89 -12.00 31.03
CA THR A 242 -26.84 -11.98 29.90
C THR A 242 -27.47 -13.36 29.69
N ASN A 243 -26.68 -14.44 29.74
CA ASN A 243 -27.18 -15.82 29.66
C ASN A 243 -28.02 -16.26 30.87
N GLY A 244 -27.78 -15.67 32.05
CA GLY A 244 -28.61 -15.89 33.24
C GLY A 244 -30.00 -15.25 33.18
N THR A 245 -30.24 -14.36 32.21
CA THR A 245 -31.55 -13.70 31.99
C THR A 245 -32.37 -14.45 30.95
N ARG A 246 -32.38 -15.78 31.01
CA ARG A 246 -33.33 -16.58 30.23
C ARG A 246 -34.74 -16.25 30.75
N PRO A 247 -35.68 -15.78 29.92
CA PRO A 247 -37.03 -15.50 30.39
C PRO A 247 -37.56 -16.77 31.03
N LYS A 248 -38.10 -16.66 32.26
CA LYS A 248 -38.82 -17.75 32.93
C LYS A 248 -39.70 -18.41 31.87
N PRO A 249 -39.68 -19.75 31.71
CA PRO A 249 -40.60 -20.39 30.77
C PRO A 249 -41.99 -19.94 31.18
N GLN A 250 -42.62 -19.09 30.36
CA GLN A 250 -44.03 -18.79 30.51
C GLN A 250 -44.68 -20.15 30.43
N ARG A 251 -45.24 -20.56 31.56
CA ARG A 251 -46.01 -21.78 31.70
C ARG A 251 -47.24 -21.53 30.82
N VAL A 252 -47.13 -21.85 29.54
CA VAL A 252 -48.29 -21.96 28.66
C VAL A 252 -49.14 -23.00 29.36
N ALA A 253 -50.24 -22.55 29.96
CA ALA A 253 -51.22 -23.40 30.58
C ALA A 253 -51.79 -24.26 29.46
N LEU A 254 -51.21 -25.44 29.27
CA LEU A 254 -51.80 -26.53 28.53
C LEU A 254 -53.07 -26.92 29.30
N THR A 255 -54.18 -26.32 28.92
CA THR A 255 -55.51 -26.83 29.25
C THR A 255 -55.56 -28.29 28.82
N PRO A 256 -55.92 -29.23 29.70
CA PRO A 256 -55.92 -30.64 29.37
C PRO A 256 -56.96 -30.93 28.28
N PRO A 257 -56.62 -31.69 27.22
CA PRO A 257 -57.63 -32.17 26.29
C PRO A 257 -58.52 -33.20 26.99
N ARG A 258 -59.83 -33.04 26.83
CA ARG A 258 -60.86 -34.02 27.19
C ARG A 258 -60.51 -35.38 26.59
N SER A 259 -60.49 -36.41 27.43
CA SER A 259 -60.35 -37.81 27.04
C SER A 259 -61.46 -38.24 26.07
N PRO A 260 -61.16 -39.19 25.17
CA PRO A 260 -62.02 -40.37 25.13
C PRO A 260 -61.22 -41.68 25.20
N ALA A 261 -61.83 -42.61 25.95
CA ALA A 261 -61.82 -44.07 25.84
C ALA A 261 -60.54 -44.83 25.46
N ARG A 262 -60.12 -45.71 26.39
CA ARG A 262 -59.24 -46.88 26.19
C ARG A 262 -59.81 -47.86 25.14
N PRO A 263 -58.94 -48.70 24.52
CA PRO A 263 -58.85 -50.08 25.00
C PRO A 263 -57.42 -50.66 25.12
N ARG A 264 -57.26 -51.41 26.24
CA ARG A 264 -56.46 -52.64 26.54
C ARG A 264 -55.26 -52.99 25.63
N GLN A 265 -54.04 -52.90 26.15
CA GLN A 265 -53.22 -53.97 26.78
C GLN A 265 -52.70 -55.05 25.81
N ARG A 266 -51.36 -55.17 25.68
CA ARG A 266 -50.61 -56.34 26.16
C ARG A 266 -49.08 -56.11 26.19
N THR A 267 -48.56 -56.37 27.37
CA THR A 267 -47.19 -56.61 27.85
C THR A 267 -46.22 -57.32 26.90
N ARG A 268 -44.91 -57.01 26.98
CA ARG A 268 -43.89 -57.86 27.63
C ARG A 268 -42.50 -57.21 27.60
N ALA A 269 -41.77 -57.39 28.69
CA ALA A 269 -40.43 -56.90 28.99
C ALA A 269 -39.31 -57.57 28.18
N ALA A 270 -38.20 -56.85 28.00
CA ALA A 270 -36.84 -57.39 28.11
C ALA A 270 -35.81 -56.25 28.20
N ARG A 271 -34.93 -56.35 29.21
CA ARG A 271 -33.63 -55.68 29.28
C ARG A 271 -32.73 -56.27 28.19
N HIS A 272 -31.82 -55.47 27.63
CA HIS A 272 -30.44 -55.90 27.42
C HIS A 272 -29.54 -54.68 27.15
N ASP A 273 -28.38 -54.71 27.79
CA ASP A 273 -27.20 -53.90 27.48
C ASP A 273 -26.85 -53.97 26.00
N GLU A 274 -26.32 -52.87 25.43
CA GLU A 274 -25.16 -52.91 24.52
C GLU A 274 -24.71 -51.51 24.07
N ARG A 275 -23.51 -51.15 24.54
CA ARG A 275 -22.36 -50.67 23.76
C ARG A 275 -22.61 -49.57 22.71
N TRP A 276 -22.22 -48.35 23.06
CA TRP A 276 -22.06 -47.20 22.16
C TRP A 276 -20.80 -47.40 21.29
N THR A 277 -20.97 -47.70 19.99
CA THR A 277 -19.92 -47.64 18.96
C THR A 277 -20.23 -46.56 17.94
N ILE A 278 -19.17 -45.83 17.57
CA ILE A 278 -19.11 -44.68 16.66
C ILE A 278 -19.41 -45.13 15.22
N PRO A 279 -20.22 -44.41 14.41
CA PRO A 279 -20.34 -44.71 12.99
C PRO A 279 -19.26 -44.00 12.16
N ASP A 280 -18.47 -44.82 11.46
CA ASP A 280 -17.61 -44.43 10.34
C ASP A 280 -18.43 -43.75 9.22
N ARG A 281 -18.00 -42.55 8.82
CA ARG A 281 -18.53 -41.87 7.64
C ARG A 281 -17.38 -41.28 6.81
N LEU A 282 -16.54 -42.16 6.29
CA LEU A 282 -15.55 -41.86 5.26
C LEU A 282 -15.45 -43.07 4.32
N GLN A 283 -16.37 -43.19 3.36
CA GLN A 283 -16.24 -44.02 2.15
C GLN A 283 -17.50 -43.85 1.27
N ALA A 284 -17.59 -42.74 0.53
CA ALA A 284 -18.60 -42.59 -0.53
C ALA A 284 -18.23 -41.61 -1.67
N GLU A 285 -17.01 -41.07 -1.76
CA GLU A 285 -16.61 -40.18 -2.87
C GLU A 285 -15.25 -40.56 -3.49
N GLN A 286 -15.02 -41.86 -3.67
CA GLN A 286 -13.81 -42.39 -4.31
C GLN A 286 -14.12 -43.46 -5.38
N GLN A 287 -15.20 -43.26 -6.13
CA GLN A 287 -15.48 -44.03 -7.35
C GLN A 287 -16.15 -43.16 -8.42
N GLN A 288 -15.42 -42.19 -8.96
CA GLN A 288 -15.76 -41.66 -10.28
C GLN A 288 -14.54 -41.06 -11.01
N GLU A 289 -13.44 -41.81 -11.06
CA GLU A 289 -12.41 -41.62 -12.07
C GLU A 289 -12.04 -42.98 -12.67
N LYS A 290 -12.49 -43.24 -13.91
CA LYS A 290 -11.77 -44.07 -14.87
C LYS A 290 -12.34 -43.90 -16.28
N GLY A 291 -11.61 -43.11 -17.07
CA GLY A 291 -11.29 -43.42 -18.45
C GLY A 291 -12.26 -42.94 -19.53
N MET A 292 -11.87 -41.88 -20.24
CA MET A 292 -11.64 -41.94 -21.69
C MET A 292 -11.00 -40.64 -22.20
N ASN A 293 -9.73 -40.73 -22.56
CA ASN A 293 -9.06 -39.82 -23.49
C ASN A 293 -9.48 -40.23 -24.91
N PHE A 294 -10.03 -39.31 -25.72
CA PHE A 294 -9.82 -39.30 -27.18
C PHE A 294 -9.96 -37.89 -27.76
N SER A 295 -8.85 -37.49 -28.36
CA SER A 295 -8.50 -36.49 -29.36
C SER A 295 -9.56 -35.91 -30.32
N ARG A 296 -9.47 -34.58 -30.52
CA ARG A 296 -9.62 -33.73 -31.75
C ARG A 296 -10.76 -32.66 -31.76
N PRO A 297 -10.43 -31.38 -32.10
CA PRO A 297 -11.38 -30.34 -32.56
C PRO A 297 -11.58 -30.45 -34.11
N PRO A 298 -12.41 -29.66 -34.85
CA PRO A 298 -12.97 -28.33 -34.56
C PRO A 298 -14.45 -28.11 -35.03
N ARG A 299 -15.02 -26.91 -34.83
CA ARG A 299 -15.75 -26.15 -35.88
C ARG A 299 -16.15 -24.74 -35.46
N LEU A 300 -15.73 -23.81 -36.30
CA LEU A 300 -16.12 -22.41 -36.39
C LEU A 300 -17.62 -22.27 -36.67
N LEU A 301 -18.31 -21.38 -35.95
CA LEU A 301 -19.53 -20.77 -36.44
C LEU A 301 -19.34 -19.25 -36.51
N ARG A 302 -19.17 -18.77 -37.73
CA ARG A 302 -19.30 -17.37 -38.13
C ARG A 302 -20.75 -16.96 -37.95
N ILE A 303 -21.01 -15.86 -37.25
CA ILE A 303 -22.20 -15.04 -37.49
C ILE A 303 -21.71 -13.69 -37.98
N ALA A 304 -21.94 -13.46 -39.26
CA ALA A 304 -21.83 -12.18 -39.92
C ALA A 304 -23.12 -11.40 -39.68
N SER A 305 -22.99 -10.12 -39.35
CA SER A 305 -24.04 -9.09 -39.50
C SER A 305 -23.27 -7.76 -39.62
N THR A 306 -22.83 -7.45 -40.85
CA THR A 306 -23.41 -6.44 -41.74
C THR A 306 -23.26 -5.00 -41.24
N ALA A 307 -22.41 -4.29 -41.96
CA ALA A 307 -22.13 -2.88 -41.93
C ALA A 307 -23.38 -1.99 -42.12
N ALA A 308 -23.37 -0.85 -41.43
CA ALA A 308 -23.97 0.38 -41.92
C ALA A 308 -23.01 1.53 -41.56
N VAL A 309 -22.13 1.82 -42.51
CA VAL A 309 -21.34 3.05 -42.56
C VAL A 309 -22.29 4.15 -43.04
N ALA A 310 -22.59 5.11 -42.18
CA ALA A 310 -23.21 6.37 -42.58
C ALA A 310 -22.19 7.49 -42.41
N LEU A 311 -21.65 7.94 -43.54
CA LEU A 311 -20.93 9.20 -43.66
C LEU A 311 -21.86 10.36 -43.27
N CYS A 312 -21.42 11.22 -42.37
CA CYS A 312 -21.82 12.62 -42.35
C CYS A 312 -20.57 13.47 -42.16
N ALA A 313 -20.16 14.09 -43.26
CA ALA A 313 -19.20 15.16 -43.33
C ALA A 313 -19.94 16.49 -43.15
N ALA A 314 -19.44 17.34 -42.25
CA ALA A 314 -19.62 18.79 -42.09
C ALA A 314 -19.48 19.06 -40.58
N SER A 315 -18.70 20.00 -40.07
CA SER A 315 -17.94 21.09 -40.66
C SER A 315 -17.12 21.67 -39.51
N TRP A 316 -15.82 21.85 -39.71
CA TRP A 316 -15.00 22.70 -38.84
C TRP A 316 -15.37 24.17 -39.09
N MET A 317 -15.75 24.88 -38.04
CA MET A 317 -15.70 26.35 -37.97
C MET A 317 -15.11 26.78 -36.63
N PRO A 318 -14.27 27.83 -36.62
CA PRO A 318 -13.61 28.32 -35.42
C PRO A 318 -14.56 29.25 -34.64
N VAL A 319 -14.64 29.06 -33.31
CA VAL A 319 -15.23 30.07 -32.42
C VAL A 319 -14.13 31.07 -32.07
N ALA A 320 -14.22 32.25 -32.69
CA ALA A 320 -13.57 33.48 -32.27
C ALA A 320 -14.31 34.05 -31.04
N GLY A 321 -13.56 34.72 -30.17
CA GLY A 321 -14.00 35.10 -28.83
C GLY A 321 -14.93 36.31 -28.73
N ALA A 322 -15.44 36.50 -27.52
CA ALA A 322 -15.85 37.77 -26.89
C ALA A 322 -16.09 37.44 -25.41
N GLN A 323 -15.14 37.67 -24.50
CA GLN A 323 -15.02 38.91 -23.72
C GLN A 323 -16.39 39.45 -23.26
N THR A 324 -16.79 39.03 -22.07
CA THR A 324 -17.80 39.73 -21.26
C THR A 324 -17.25 41.09 -20.86
N THR A 325 -17.95 42.11 -21.33
CA THR A 325 -17.80 43.53 -21.03
C THR A 325 -18.08 43.83 -19.55
N ALA A 326 -17.16 44.55 -18.90
CA ALA A 326 -17.44 45.41 -17.76
C ALA A 326 -16.94 46.83 -18.11
N PRO A 327 -17.72 47.89 -17.79
CA PRO A 327 -17.51 49.21 -18.37
C PRO A 327 -16.28 49.92 -17.82
N ALA A 328 -15.64 50.68 -18.71
CA ALA A 328 -14.61 51.64 -18.42
C ALA A 328 -15.12 52.68 -17.40
N ASN A 329 -14.36 52.89 -16.33
CA ASN A 329 -14.32 54.19 -15.69
C ASN A 329 -12.90 54.74 -15.85
N THR A 330 -12.80 55.71 -16.75
CA THR A 330 -11.64 56.55 -16.94
C THR A 330 -11.37 57.30 -15.64
N ASN A 331 -10.17 57.15 -15.08
CA ASN A 331 -9.46 58.29 -14.53
C ASN A 331 -7.96 58.05 -14.64
N ALA A 332 -7.36 58.80 -15.55
CA ALA A 332 -5.93 59.00 -15.67
C ALA A 332 -5.35 59.38 -14.30
N SER A 333 -4.44 58.56 -13.80
CA SER A 333 -3.54 58.93 -12.72
C SER A 333 -2.14 59.02 -13.32
N THR A 334 -1.72 60.26 -13.57
CA THR A 334 -0.34 60.69 -13.82
C THR A 334 0.66 59.91 -12.94
N PRO A 335 1.88 59.61 -13.41
CA PRO A 335 2.89 59.01 -12.55
C PRO A 335 3.27 60.03 -11.48
N THR A 336 2.75 59.84 -10.27
CA THR A 336 3.10 60.67 -9.12
C THR A 336 4.56 60.42 -8.82
N LYS A 337 5.41 61.34 -9.27
CA LYS A 337 6.81 61.48 -8.88
C LYS A 337 6.92 61.21 -7.38
N ALA A 338 7.68 60.19 -6.99
CA ALA A 338 7.84 59.77 -5.60
C ALA A 338 8.18 60.98 -4.74
N ARG A 339 7.22 61.40 -3.90
CA ARG A 339 7.42 62.50 -2.96
C ARG A 339 8.33 61.97 -1.86
N LYS A 340 9.54 62.51 -1.79
CA LYS A 340 10.49 62.28 -0.69
C LYS A 340 9.72 62.45 0.64
N PRO A 341 9.72 61.47 1.56
CA PRO A 341 8.99 61.62 2.81
C PRO A 341 9.58 62.80 3.58
N ALA A 342 8.72 63.70 4.04
CA ALA A 342 9.10 64.78 4.93
C ALA A 342 9.70 64.18 6.20
N ASN A 343 10.84 64.75 6.65
CA ASN A 343 11.67 64.29 7.78
C ASN A 343 10.94 64.35 9.15
N GLY A 344 9.90 63.55 9.35
CA GLY A 344 9.08 63.62 10.56
C GLY A 344 8.66 62.30 11.19
N ALA A 345 8.77 61.16 10.51
CA ALA A 345 8.11 59.95 11.03
C ALA A 345 8.83 58.64 10.71
N ILE A 346 10.17 58.66 10.68
CA ILE A 346 11.00 57.46 10.46
C ILE A 346 10.58 56.33 11.44
N GLY A 347 10.12 56.66 12.65
CA GLY A 347 9.69 55.66 13.64
C GLY A 347 8.32 55.01 13.40
N THR A 348 7.35 55.68 12.78
CA THR A 348 6.02 55.08 12.51
C THR A 348 6.02 54.32 11.21
N ASP A 349 6.72 54.82 10.20
CA ASP A 349 6.83 54.18 8.89
C ASP A 349 7.67 52.90 8.97
N THR A 350 8.72 52.89 9.79
CA THR A 350 9.50 51.66 10.02
C THR A 350 8.67 50.63 10.79
N ARG A 351 7.85 51.06 11.76
CA ARG A 351 6.99 50.14 12.53
C ARG A 351 5.82 49.60 11.70
N SER A 352 5.26 50.38 10.78
CA SER A 352 4.23 49.89 9.86
C SER A 352 4.80 48.89 8.84
N LEU A 353 5.99 49.15 8.30
CA LEU A 353 6.68 48.21 7.41
C LEU A 353 7.05 46.90 8.12
N LEU A 354 7.56 46.96 9.35
CA LEU A 354 7.86 45.78 10.17
C LEU A 354 6.59 45.02 10.55
N ALA A 355 5.47 45.71 10.81
CA ALA A 355 4.19 45.07 11.08
C ALA A 355 3.67 44.31 9.85
N ILE A 356 3.76 44.90 8.66
CA ILE A 356 3.40 44.25 7.39
C ILE A 356 4.28 43.02 7.14
N GLN A 357 5.58 43.11 7.42
CA GLN A 357 6.51 41.98 7.26
C GLN A 357 6.25 40.86 8.28
N ARG A 358 5.83 41.20 9.50
CA ARG A 358 5.47 40.23 10.54
C ARG A 358 4.16 39.50 10.24
N ASP A 359 3.18 40.19 9.68
CA ASP A 359 1.85 39.64 9.42
C ASP A 359 1.79 38.81 8.12
N GLY A 360 2.73 39.02 7.20
CA GLY A 360 2.78 38.31 5.92
C GLY A 360 1.59 38.58 4.98
N SER A 361 0.71 39.52 5.35
CA SER A 361 -0.55 39.80 4.67
C SER A 361 -0.40 40.58 3.35
N GLN A 362 0.81 41.07 3.06
CA GLN A 362 1.15 41.68 1.77
C GLN A 362 2.32 40.94 1.13
N ALA A 363 2.04 40.15 0.11
CA ALA A 363 3.06 39.65 -0.80
C ALA A 363 3.43 40.77 -1.78
N GLY A 364 4.73 41.06 -1.92
CA GLY A 364 5.21 41.90 -3.01
C GLY A 364 4.80 41.32 -4.36
N ALA A 365 4.60 42.16 -5.37
CA ALA A 365 4.30 41.69 -6.72
C ALA A 365 5.38 40.68 -7.17
N THR A 366 4.96 39.48 -7.57
CA THR A 366 5.85 38.45 -8.09
C THR A 366 6.45 38.92 -9.41
N LEU A 367 7.67 39.47 -9.33
CA LEU A 367 8.49 39.74 -10.50
C LEU A 367 9.04 38.40 -11.00
N GLN A 368 8.56 37.95 -12.17
CA GLN A 368 9.24 36.86 -12.86
C GLN A 368 10.64 37.33 -13.24
N MET A 369 11.68 36.61 -12.78
CA MET A 369 13.03 36.88 -13.26
C MET A 369 13.11 36.43 -14.73
N PRO A 370 13.34 37.34 -15.69
CA PRO A 370 13.59 36.94 -17.06
C PRO A 370 14.84 36.04 -17.10
N GLY A 371 14.82 35.03 -17.97
CA GLY A 371 15.79 33.92 -17.96
C GLY A 371 17.27 34.35 -17.96
N GLU A 372 17.59 35.52 -18.53
CA GLU A 372 18.94 36.09 -18.55
C GLU A 372 19.42 36.54 -17.16
N GLN A 373 18.55 37.14 -16.35
CA GLN A 373 18.87 37.55 -14.98
C GLN A 373 18.97 36.35 -14.04
N ALA A 374 18.11 35.34 -14.24
CA ALA A 374 18.19 34.07 -13.52
C ALA A 374 19.51 33.33 -13.83
N ALA A 375 19.93 33.33 -15.10
CA ALA A 375 21.20 32.73 -15.51
C ALA A 375 22.40 33.46 -14.89
N LEU A 376 22.39 34.79 -14.84
CA LEU A 376 23.44 35.57 -14.19
C LEU A 376 23.48 35.37 -12.66
N ALA A 377 22.31 35.26 -12.01
CA ALA A 377 22.23 34.96 -10.59
C ALA A 377 22.81 33.56 -10.26
N HIS A 378 22.48 32.56 -11.09
CA HIS A 378 23.01 31.21 -10.95
C HIS A 378 24.53 31.15 -11.21
N ALA A 379 25.01 31.84 -12.25
CA ALA A 379 26.45 31.96 -12.52
C ALA A 379 27.20 32.62 -11.35
N ARG A 380 26.61 33.63 -10.71
CA ARG A 380 27.20 34.31 -9.55
C ARG A 380 27.19 33.43 -8.30
N TYR A 381 26.16 32.61 -8.12
CA TYR A 381 26.09 31.60 -7.08
C TYR A 381 27.21 30.56 -7.23
N LEU A 382 27.42 30.03 -8.43
CA LEU A 382 28.52 29.09 -8.70
C LEU A 382 29.89 29.73 -8.41
N LYS A 383 30.06 31.00 -8.78
CA LYS A 383 31.30 31.75 -8.51
C LYS A 383 31.56 32.00 -7.01
N SER A 384 30.54 31.93 -6.16
CA SER A 384 30.71 32.08 -4.71
C SER A 384 31.49 30.91 -4.07
N PHE A 385 31.46 29.73 -4.69
CA PHE A 385 32.22 28.56 -4.23
C PHE A 385 33.70 28.62 -4.60
N GLU A 386 34.09 29.51 -5.51
CA GLU A 386 35.49 29.73 -5.87
C GLU A 386 36.22 30.61 -4.84
N HIS A 387 35.48 31.21 -3.90
CA HIS A 387 36.05 32.08 -2.87
C HIS A 387 36.12 31.32 -1.54
N PRO A 388 37.31 31.16 -0.94
CA PRO A 388 37.44 30.49 0.35
C PRO A 388 36.67 31.27 1.43
N ILE A 389 36.04 30.53 2.34
CA ILE A 389 35.33 31.12 3.48
C ILE A 389 36.35 31.90 4.32
N PRO A 390 36.11 33.20 4.61
CA PRO A 390 37.03 33.99 5.42
C PRO A 390 37.26 33.34 6.79
N GLU A 391 38.51 33.29 7.26
CA GLU A 391 38.92 32.55 8.47
C GLU A 391 38.11 32.91 9.74
N ARG A 392 37.52 34.11 9.79
CA ARG A 392 36.65 34.55 10.90
C ARG A 392 35.42 33.65 11.13
N PHE A 393 34.99 32.89 10.13
CA PHE A 393 33.83 31.99 10.22
C PHE A 393 34.21 30.55 10.60
N VAL A 394 35.50 30.21 10.65
CA VAL A 394 35.98 28.86 10.99
C VAL A 394 36.28 28.73 12.51
N GLY A 395 36.29 29.83 13.27
CA GLY A 395 36.79 29.88 14.65
C GLY A 395 35.78 29.96 15.81
N GLN A 396 34.47 29.82 15.60
CA GLN A 396 33.47 29.84 16.69
C GLN A 396 32.65 28.56 16.75
N SER A 397 33.32 27.44 17.01
CA SER A 397 32.68 26.26 17.61
C SER A 397 33.61 25.68 18.69
N SER A 398 33.88 26.48 19.73
CA SER A 398 34.45 25.99 20.98
C SER A 398 33.33 25.86 21.99
N GLY A 399 32.92 24.62 22.28
CA GLY A 399 31.81 24.34 23.17
C GLY A 399 31.50 22.87 23.45
N GLY A 400 32.52 22.05 23.72
CA GLY A 400 32.41 20.87 24.60
C GLY A 400 32.06 19.51 23.98
N GLY A 401 33.01 18.57 24.04
CA GLY A 401 32.75 17.15 23.79
C GLY A 401 34.00 16.35 23.41
N ASN A 402 34.83 16.04 24.41
CA ASN A 402 36.03 15.22 24.30
C ASN A 402 35.73 13.80 23.80
N VAL A 403 36.24 13.39 22.64
CA VAL A 403 36.55 11.98 22.32
C VAL A 403 37.82 11.93 21.49
N SER A 404 38.91 11.47 22.11
CA SER A 404 40.15 11.09 21.44
C SER A 404 39.93 9.87 20.56
N LEU A 405 40.43 9.92 19.32
CA LEU A 405 40.74 8.72 18.52
C LEU A 405 42.17 8.82 17.98
N PRO A 406 42.97 7.74 18.10
CA PRO A 406 44.38 7.71 17.74
C PRO A 406 44.59 7.32 16.27
N GLY A 407 45.68 7.85 15.70
CA GLY A 407 46.33 7.25 14.54
C GLY A 407 45.93 7.83 13.19
N LEU A 408 46.73 8.79 12.71
CA LEU A 408 47.11 8.94 11.30
C LEU A 408 48.22 9.99 11.24
N THR A 409 49.47 9.54 11.20
CA THR A 409 50.62 10.37 10.84
C THR A 409 50.57 10.65 9.33
N PRO A 410 50.78 11.90 8.87
CA PRO A 410 51.03 12.15 7.46
C PRO A 410 52.49 11.79 7.13
N SER A 411 52.68 10.90 6.15
CA SER A 411 53.96 10.78 5.45
C SER A 411 54.14 11.95 4.49
N LYS A 412 55.40 12.37 4.36
CA LYS A 412 55.95 13.50 3.59
C LYS A 412 55.37 13.73 2.20
#